data_AF-A0A351JRB5-F1
#
_entry.id   AF-A0A351JRB5-F1
#
_cell.length_a   1.000
_cell.length_b   1.000
_cell.length_c   1.000
_cell.angle_alpha   90.00
_cell.angle_beta   90.00
_cell.angle_gamma   90.00
#
_symmetry.space_group_name_H-M   'P 1'
#
loop_
_entity.id
_entity.type
_entity.pdbx_description
1 polymer ?
#
loop_
_entity_poly.entity_id
_entity_poly.type
_entity_poly.pdbx_seq_one_letter_code
_entity_poly.pdbx_strand_id
1 'polypeptide(L)'
;MKKQAVITIKIESSLKDAAMKTADELGLSLSGIVNAYLKDLVRTKQIFFDAREEKPSAYLRKALKESEEDYKNGDYYSFDDPKEALAFLKDVSDGKIKI
;
A
#
# COMPACT_ATOMS: atom_id res chain seq x y z
N MET A 1 23.58 -12.16 -21.20
CA MET A 1 23.70 -10.96 -20.35
C MET A 1 22.44 -10.11 -20.51
N LYS A 2 21.84 -9.62 -19.42
CA LYS A 2 20.74 -8.64 -19.52
C LYS A 2 21.37 -7.31 -19.97
N LYS A 3 20.89 -6.75 -21.10
CA LYS A 3 21.37 -5.48 -21.62
C LYS A 3 20.76 -4.36 -20.79
N GLN A 4 21.61 -3.53 -20.17
CA GLN A 4 21.19 -2.34 -19.45
C GLN A 4 21.09 -1.16 -20.42
N ALA A 5 20.11 -0.30 -20.22
CA ALA A 5 19.92 0.93 -20.96
C ALA A 5 19.81 2.10 -19.96
N VAL A 6 20.32 3.26 -20.35
CA VAL A 6 20.27 4.48 -19.54
C VAL A 6 19.15 5.36 -20.06
N ILE A 7 18.31 5.87 -19.15
CA ILE A 7 17.26 6.84 -19.45
C ILE A 7 17.64 8.16 -18.79
N THR A 8 17.75 9.22 -19.61
CA THR A 8 17.95 10.60 -19.13
C THR A 8 16.66 11.37 -19.29
N ILE A 9 16.14 11.93 -18.20
CA ILE A 9 14.88 12.68 -18.18
C ILE A 9 15.16 14.10 -17.69
N LYS A 10 14.68 15.09 -18.42
CA LYS A 10 14.71 16.49 -18.00
C LYS A 10 13.49 16.75 -17.12
N ILE A 11 13.74 17.16 -15.88
CA ILE A 11 12.73 17.54 -14.89
C ILE A 11 13.20 18.78 -14.14
N GLU A 12 12.29 19.47 -13.45
CA GLU A 12 12.68 20.55 -12.55
C GLU A 12 13.47 20.00 -11.35
N SER A 13 14.45 20.76 -10.87
CA SER A 13 15.29 20.37 -9.73
C SER A 13 14.47 20.17 -8.46
N SER A 14 13.54 21.07 -8.19
CA SER A 14 12.61 21.00 -7.06
C SER A 14 11.79 19.71 -7.06
N LEU A 15 11.26 19.32 -8.22
CA LEU A 15 10.50 18.08 -8.38
C LEU A 15 11.37 16.84 -8.15
N LYS A 16 12.62 16.87 -8.63
CA LYS A 16 13.58 15.78 -8.40
C LYS A 16 13.85 15.58 -6.92
N ASP A 17 14.14 16.66 -6.21
CA ASP A 17 14.49 16.63 -4.79
C ASP A 17 13.29 16.15 -3.96
N ALA A 18 12.09 16.62 -4.27
CA ALA A 18 10.86 16.16 -3.65
C ALA A 18 10.62 14.66 -3.89
N ALA A 19 10.76 14.19 -5.13
CA ALA A 19 10.57 12.79 -5.47
C ALA A 19 11.62 11.87 -4.81
N MET A 20 12.87 12.33 -4.69
CA MET A 20 13.91 11.60 -3.96
C MET A 20 13.58 11.48 -2.48
N LYS A 21 13.16 12.57 -1.85
CA LYS A 21 12.75 12.56 -0.44
C LYS A 21 11.58 11.61 -0.19
N THR A 22 10.54 11.66 -1.03
CA THR A 22 9.40 10.74 -0.92
C THR A 22 9.83 9.28 -1.11
N ALA A 23 10.75 9.00 -2.05
CA ALA A 23 11.26 7.65 -2.24
C ALA A 23 12.00 7.14 -1.00
N ASP A 24 12.84 7.98 -0.40
CA ASP A 24 13.61 7.66 0.81
C ASP A 24 12.68 7.41 2.03
N GLU A 25 11.62 8.23 2.18
CA GLU A 25 10.58 8.03 3.22
C GLU A 25 9.88 6.67 3.06
N LEU A 26 9.73 6.17 1.83
CA LEU A 26 9.18 4.85 1.52
C LEU A 26 10.22 3.73 1.57
N GLY A 27 11.48 4.02 1.89
CA GLY A 27 12.57 3.04 1.91
C GLY A 27 12.98 2.51 0.53
N LEU A 28 12.71 3.28 -0.54
CA LEU A 28 12.96 2.90 -1.92
C LEU A 28 13.87 3.92 -2.61
N SER A 29 14.65 3.45 -3.60
CA SER A 29 15.37 4.39 -4.48
C SER A 29 14.44 4.94 -5.56
N LEU A 30 14.65 6.20 -5.98
CA LEU A 30 13.93 6.79 -7.10
C LEU A 30 14.05 5.94 -8.38
N SER A 31 15.23 5.39 -8.66
CA SER A 31 15.43 4.47 -9.79
C SER A 31 14.62 3.17 -9.65
N GLY A 32 14.46 2.65 -8.43
CA GLY A 32 13.62 1.50 -8.14
C GLY A 32 12.15 1.77 -8.48
N ILE A 33 11.64 2.92 -8.05
CA ILE A 33 10.26 3.36 -8.34
C ILE A 33 10.04 3.52 -9.84
N VAL A 34 10.93 4.22 -10.54
CA VAL A 34 10.82 4.41 -12.01
C VAL A 34 10.82 3.06 -12.74
N ASN A 35 11.70 2.14 -12.34
CA ASN A 35 11.73 0.78 -12.92
C ASN A 35 10.45 -0.01 -12.63
N ALA A 36 9.89 0.10 -11.42
CA ALA A 36 8.63 -0.54 -11.07
C ALA A 36 7.48 0.00 -11.90
N TYR A 37 7.41 1.34 -12.06
CA TYR A 37 6.40 1.98 -12.88
C TYR A 37 6.50 1.58 -14.35
N LEU A 38 7.69 1.54 -14.93
CA LEU A 38 7.89 1.09 -16.32
C LEU A 38 7.47 -0.37 -16.53
N LYS A 39 7.76 -1.25 -15.56
CA LYS A 39 7.30 -2.64 -15.59
C LYS A 39 5.78 -2.72 -15.52
N ASP A 40 5.17 -1.92 -14.65
CA ASP A 40 3.73 -1.88 -14.51
C ASP A 40 3.06 -1.38 -15.80
N LEU A 41 3.55 -0.28 -16.37
CA LEU A 41 3.09 0.27 -17.64
C LEU A 41 3.14 -0.77 -18.77
N VAL A 42 4.23 -1.55 -18.88
CA VAL A 42 4.33 -2.62 -19.90
C VAL A 42 3.34 -3.75 -19.63
N ARG A 43 3.11 -4.09 -18.35
CA ARG A 43 2.21 -5.17 -17.94
C ARG A 43 0.74 -4.81 -18.15
N THR A 44 0.34 -3.63 -17.71
CA THR A 44 -1.06 -3.17 -17.70
C THR A 44 -1.45 -2.48 -19.00
N LYS A 45 -0.46 -1.92 -19.72
CA LYS A 45 -0.67 -1.03 -20.89
C LYS A 45 -1.57 0.16 -20.56
N GLN A 46 -1.58 0.59 -19.31
CA GLN A 46 -2.41 1.65 -18.79
C GLN A 46 -1.55 2.64 -18.01
N ILE A 47 -1.97 3.90 -18.03
CA ILE A 47 -1.42 4.94 -17.16
C ILE A 47 -2.49 5.25 -16.13
N PHE A 48 -2.16 5.09 -14.86
CA PHE A 48 -3.06 5.48 -13.77
C PHE A 48 -2.94 6.98 -13.54
N PHE A 49 -4.02 7.70 -13.82
CA PHE A 49 -4.19 9.08 -13.39
C PHE A 49 -5.20 9.04 -12.25
N ASP A 50 -4.78 9.45 -11.06
CA ASP A 50 -5.73 9.74 -10.01
C ASP A 50 -5.88 11.25 -9.85
N ALA A 51 -7.07 11.73 -10.17
CA ALA A 51 -7.50 13.11 -9.89
C ALA A 51 -8.34 13.19 -8.62
N ARG A 52 -8.55 12.07 -7.92
CA ARG A 52 -9.44 12.03 -6.76
C ARG A 52 -8.61 12.26 -5.50
N GLU A 53 -9.01 13.27 -4.73
CA GLU A 53 -8.92 13.16 -3.27
C GLU A 53 -9.69 11.88 -2.90
N GLU A 54 -8.99 10.79 -2.61
CA GLU A 54 -9.61 9.54 -2.21
C GLU A 54 -10.32 9.74 -0.86
N LYS A 55 -11.61 10.11 -0.93
CA LYS A 55 -12.49 10.09 0.24
C LYS A 55 -12.89 8.64 0.47
N PRO A 56 -12.69 8.07 1.67
CA PRO A 56 -13.12 6.72 2.00
C PRO A 56 -14.57 6.48 1.58
N SER A 57 -14.93 5.26 1.16
CA SER A 57 -16.34 4.98 0.86
C SER A 57 -17.20 5.12 2.13
N ALA A 58 -18.52 5.30 1.99
CA ALA A 58 -19.41 5.33 3.16
C ALA A 58 -19.30 4.03 3.99
N TYR A 59 -19.09 2.89 3.32
CA TYR A 59 -18.82 1.61 3.94
C TYR A 59 -17.51 1.63 4.75
N LEU A 60 -16.41 2.12 4.16
CA LEU A 60 -15.12 2.18 4.85
C LEU A 60 -15.16 3.13 6.06
N ARG A 61 -15.82 4.29 5.94
CA ARG A 61 -16.03 5.20 7.09
C ARG A 61 -16.78 4.52 8.23
N LYS A 62 -17.82 3.75 7.90
CA LYS A 62 -18.61 3.01 8.89
C LYS A 62 -17.76 1.93 9.57
N ALA A 63 -17.04 1.13 8.80
CA ALA A 63 -16.18 0.07 9.33
C ALA A 63 -15.07 0.61 10.24
N LEU A 64 -14.46 1.76 9.90
CA LEU A 64 -13.47 2.41 10.76
C LEU A 64 -14.07 2.90 12.08
N LYS A 65 -15.30 3.45 12.03
CA LYS A 65 -16.01 3.90 13.24
C LYS A 65 -16.36 2.71 14.15
N GLU A 66 -16.88 1.63 13.58
CA GLU A 66 -17.18 0.39 14.31
C GLU A 66 -15.91 -0.17 14.96
N SER A 67 -14.80 -0.26 14.21
CA SER A 67 -13.52 -0.72 14.75
C SER A 67 -12.99 0.16 15.90
N GLU A 68 -13.22 1.48 15.88
CA GLU A 68 -12.82 2.37 16.96
C GLU A 68 -13.67 2.17 18.23
N GLU A 69 -14.97 1.91 18.05
CA GLU A 69 -15.89 1.57 19.15
C GLU A 69 -15.51 0.22 19.76
N ASP A 70 -15.26 -0.80 18.95
CA ASP A 70 -14.83 -2.14 19.37
C ASP A 70 -13.51 -2.08 20.16
N TYR A 71 -12.54 -1.31 19.67
CA TYR A 71 -11.26 -1.12 20.38
C TYR A 71 -11.46 -0.49 21.77
N LYS A 72 -12.32 0.53 21.88
CA LYS A 72 -12.62 1.19 23.16
C LYS A 72 -13.35 0.26 24.14
N ASN A 73 -14.20 -0.62 23.62
CA ASN A 73 -14.96 -1.58 24.42
C ASN A 73 -14.15 -2.82 24.80
N GLY A 74 -12.97 -3.02 24.19
CA GLY A 74 -12.16 -4.22 24.39
C GLY A 74 -12.60 -5.40 23.51
N ASP A 75 -13.47 -5.15 22.54
CA ASP A 75 -14.04 -6.14 21.62
C ASP A 75 -13.11 -6.37 20.42
N TYR A 76 -11.85 -6.71 20.69
CA TYR A 76 -10.84 -6.94 19.65
C TYR A 76 -9.99 -8.18 19.96
N TYR A 77 -9.42 -8.75 18.90
CA TYR A 77 -8.44 -9.81 19.00
C TYR A 77 -7.03 -9.19 18.90
N SER A 78 -6.18 -9.51 19.87
CA SER A 78 -4.76 -9.16 19.84
C SER A 78 -3.91 -10.41 19.97
N PHE A 79 -2.73 -10.38 19.37
CA PHE A 79 -1.83 -11.52 19.28
C PHE A 79 -0.41 -11.03 19.53
N ASP A 80 0.32 -11.72 20.40
CA ASP A 80 1.73 -11.42 20.67
C ASP A 80 2.66 -12.12 19.65
N ASP A 81 2.18 -13.18 18.99
CA ASP A 81 2.91 -13.95 17.98
C ASP A 81 2.21 -13.93 16.60
N PRO A 82 2.95 -13.66 15.50
CA PRO A 82 2.37 -13.64 14.15
C PRO A 82 1.74 -14.97 13.69
N LYS A 83 2.17 -16.13 14.21
CA LYS A 83 1.59 -17.43 13.83
C LYS A 83 0.20 -17.60 14.44
N GLU A 84 -0.02 -17.05 15.64
CA GLU A 84 -1.34 -17.05 16.28
C GLU A 84 -2.33 -16.21 15.49
N ALA A 85 -1.91 -15.01 15.04
CA ALA A 85 -2.73 -14.17 14.17
C ALA A 85 -3.10 -14.88 12.85
N LEU A 86 -2.13 -15.58 12.23
CA LEU A 86 -2.38 -16.35 11.02
C LEU A 86 -3.33 -17.54 11.24
N ALA A 87 -3.20 -18.24 12.37
CA ALA A 87 -4.09 -19.33 12.73
C ALA A 87 -5.53 -18.83 12.95
N PHE A 88 -5.68 -17.71 13.66
CA PHE A 88 -6.97 -17.05 13.87
C PHE A 88 -7.64 -16.68 12.55
N LEU A 89 -6.93 -16.01 11.64
CA LEU A 89 -7.46 -15.65 10.33
C LEU A 89 -7.91 -16.87 9.51
N LYS A 90 -7.17 -17.98 9.63
CA LYS A 90 -7.55 -19.24 8.98
C LYS A 90 -8.85 -19.79 9.56
N ASP A 91 -9.01 -19.79 10.88
CA ASP A 91 -10.21 -20.30 11.53
C ASP A 91 -11.44 -19.42 11.28
N VAL A 92 -11.27 -18.10 11.14
CA VAL A 92 -12.31 -17.18 10.66
C VAL A 92 -12.69 -17.51 9.21
N SER A 93 -11.71 -17.69 8.32
CA SER A 93 -11.96 -18.05 6.92
C SER A 93 -12.63 -19.41 6.75
N ASP A 94 -12.30 -20.37 7.63
CA ASP A 94 -12.90 -21.70 7.67
C ASP A 94 -14.31 -21.70 8.32
N GLY A 95 -14.77 -20.54 8.81
CA GLY A 95 -16.07 -20.37 9.47
C GLY A 95 -16.17 -20.97 10.87
N LYS A 96 -15.04 -21.32 11.48
CA LYS A 96 -14.96 -21.86 12.85
C LYS A 96 -15.12 -20.78 13.90
N ILE A 97 -14.73 -19.55 13.55
CA ILE A 97 -14.87 -18.35 14.38
C ILE A 97 -15.77 -17.37 13.61
N LYS A 98 -16.80 -16.86 14.29
CA LYS A 98 -17.64 -15.77 13.76
C LYS A 98 -17.13 -14.45 14.34
N ILE A 99 -16.96 -13.48 13.46
CA ILE A 99 -16.64 -12.08 13.74
C ILE A 99 -17.82 -11.21 13.29
#